data_AF-A0A7Y4WY22-F1
#
_entry.id   AF-A0A7Y4WY22-F1
#
_cell.length_a   1.000
_cell.length_b   1.000
_cell.length_c   1.000
_cell.angle_alpha   90.00
_cell.angle_beta   90.00
_cell.angle_gamma   90.00
#
_symmetry.space_group_name_H-M   'P 1'
#
loop_
_entity.id
_entity.type
_entity.pdbx_description
1 polymer ?
#
loop_
_entity_poly.entity_id
_entity_poly.type
_entity_poly.pdbx_seq_one_letter_code
_entity_poly.pdbx_strand_id
1 'polypeptide(L)'
;MAVIFYHQFRYSGMRWILLIGFIFFNTSSFAQNCEPNTTVKVQMFLKDSASSRTIVCDTCRLLYATDSNYSIVSFRMIVGGEGFEDVMETFNQGPFLSKKASFMLSMIRPGSFLELSCISAKNKDGRVYILQPFSINIK
;
A
#
# COMPACT_ATOMS: atom_id res chain seq x y z
N MET A 1 27.78 -16.19 -65.40
CA MET A 1 26.45 -15.62 -65.73
C MET A 1 25.64 -15.54 -64.45
N ALA A 2 25.02 -14.38 -64.23
CA ALA A 2 24.39 -13.94 -63.00
C ALA A 2 23.08 -14.67 -62.68
N VAL A 3 22.82 -14.92 -61.40
CA VAL A 3 21.54 -14.58 -60.74
C VAL A 3 21.84 -14.24 -59.28
N ILE A 4 21.80 -12.94 -58.98
CA ILE A 4 21.58 -12.40 -57.63
C ILE A 4 20.06 -12.41 -57.43
N PHE A 5 19.63 -12.61 -56.17
CA PHE A 5 18.37 -12.19 -55.53
C PHE A 5 17.60 -13.33 -54.83
N TYR A 6 17.09 -12.95 -53.66
CA TYR A 6 16.17 -13.68 -52.78
C TYR A 6 16.79 -14.69 -51.81
N HIS A 7 17.27 -14.18 -50.66
CA HIS A 7 16.65 -14.50 -49.35
C HIS A 7 17.42 -13.84 -48.18
N GLN A 8 17.68 -12.54 -48.27
CA GLN A 8 18.08 -11.69 -47.15
C GLN A 8 16.84 -11.21 -46.38
N PHE A 9 15.97 -12.10 -45.90
CA PHE A 9 14.82 -11.70 -45.06
C PHE A 9 14.22 -12.90 -44.33
N ARG A 10 14.94 -13.53 -43.39
CA ARG A 10 14.25 -14.44 -42.44
C ARG A 10 14.98 -14.79 -41.15
N TYR A 11 15.86 -13.95 -40.60
CA TYR A 11 16.44 -14.21 -39.27
C TYR A 11 16.64 -12.94 -38.41
N SER A 12 15.70 -11.99 -38.47
CA SER A 12 15.72 -10.79 -37.62
C SER A 12 14.37 -10.48 -36.97
N GLY A 13 13.56 -11.50 -36.67
CA GLY A 13 12.23 -11.35 -36.05
C GLY A 13 12.02 -12.13 -34.75
N MET A 14 12.95 -13.01 -34.36
CA MET A 14 12.78 -13.93 -33.22
C MET A 14 13.59 -13.56 -31.97
N ARG A 15 14.15 -12.35 -31.90
CA ARG A 15 14.88 -11.88 -30.69
C ARG A 15 14.07 -10.97 -29.76
N TRP A 16 12.95 -10.42 -30.23
CA TRP A 16 12.17 -9.45 -29.43
C TRP A 16 11.00 -10.06 -28.64
N ILE A 17 10.59 -11.29 -28.96
CA ILE A 17 9.45 -11.93 -28.27
C ILE A 17 9.85 -12.50 -26.90
N LEU A 18 11.13 -12.82 -26.68
CA LEU A 18 11.62 -13.31 -25.39
C LEU A 18 11.81 -12.21 -24.33
N LEU A 19 11.84 -10.92 -24.73
CA LEU A 19 11.97 -9.79 -23.80
C LEU A 19 10.63 -9.27 -23.29
N ILE A 20 9.52 -9.56 -23.99
CA ILE A 20 8.17 -9.17 -23.56
C ILE A 20 7.61 -10.18 -22.53
N GLY A 21 8.13 -11.42 -22.50
CA GLY A 21 7.73 -12.44 -21.53
C GLY A 21 8.28 -12.25 -20.10
N PHE A 22 9.27 -11.36 -19.91
CA PHE A 22 9.89 -11.12 -18.59
C PHE A 22 9.23 -9.99 -17.78
N ILE A 23 8.23 -9.32 -18.36
CA ILE A 23 7.41 -8.30 -17.69
C ILE A 23 6.05 -8.90 -17.32
N PHE A 24 6.00 -10.19 -16.96
CA PHE A 24 5.00 -10.62 -15.99
C PHE A 24 5.51 -10.16 -14.63
N PHE A 25 5.26 -8.87 -14.36
CA PHE A 25 5.28 -8.34 -13.01
C PHE A 25 4.54 -9.34 -12.13
N ASN A 26 5.26 -9.86 -11.15
CA ASN A 26 4.78 -10.56 -9.99
C ASN A 26 3.50 -9.90 -9.47
N THR A 27 2.34 -10.31 -9.96
CA THR A 27 1.10 -10.23 -9.20
C THR A 27 1.17 -11.34 -8.18
N SER A 28 2.09 -11.17 -7.22
CA SER A 28 2.07 -11.94 -5.98
C SER A 28 0.67 -11.75 -5.43
N SER A 29 -0.10 -12.83 -5.52
CA SER A 29 -1.48 -12.93 -5.11
C SER A 29 -1.55 -12.43 -3.68
N PHE A 30 -2.13 -11.24 -3.47
CA PHE A 30 -2.30 -10.60 -2.16
C PHE A 30 -3.43 -11.31 -1.40
N ALA A 31 -3.33 -12.61 -1.24
CA ALA A 31 -3.97 -13.34 -0.16
C ALA A 31 -2.94 -13.46 0.97
N GLN A 32 -2.45 -12.30 1.45
CA GLN A 32 -1.69 -12.28 2.70
C GLN A 32 -2.68 -12.63 3.80
N ASN A 33 -2.46 -13.75 4.48
CA ASN A 33 -3.19 -14.09 5.69
C ASN A 33 -3.06 -12.88 6.64
N CYS A 34 -4.14 -12.13 6.86
CA CYS A 34 -4.12 -10.90 7.65
C CYS A 34 -4.15 -11.15 9.16
N GLU A 35 -3.95 -12.40 9.57
CA GLU A 35 -3.85 -12.78 10.96
C GLU A 35 -2.55 -12.23 11.56
N PRO A 36 -2.63 -11.45 12.64
CA PRO A 36 -1.45 -10.89 13.26
C PRO A 36 -0.60 -12.00 13.86
N ASN A 37 0.70 -11.98 13.56
CA ASN A 37 1.67 -13.00 14.02
C ASN A 37 2.72 -12.42 14.98
N THR A 38 2.49 -11.19 15.45
CA THR A 38 3.30 -10.53 16.47
C THR A 38 2.40 -9.67 17.37
N THR A 39 2.88 -9.37 18.58
CA THR A 39 2.21 -8.48 19.55
C THR A 39 2.56 -7.01 19.35
N VAL A 40 3.47 -6.70 18.42
CA VAL A 40 3.88 -5.33 18.11
C VAL A 40 2.70 -4.54 17.60
N LYS A 41 2.43 -3.42 18.28
CA LYS A 41 1.36 -2.48 17.94
C LYS A 41 1.89 -1.41 17.00
N VAL A 42 0.97 -0.75 16.30
CA VAL A 42 1.24 0.46 15.53
C VAL A 42 0.74 1.71 16.25
N GLN A 43 1.36 2.84 15.94
CA GLN A 43 0.92 4.17 16.32
C GLN A 43 0.77 5.03 15.07
N MET A 44 -0.30 5.82 15.06
CA MET A 44 -0.57 6.79 14.01
C MET A 44 -0.55 8.20 14.60
N PHE A 45 0.20 9.11 13.99
CA PHE A 45 0.21 10.52 14.38
C PHE A 45 -0.85 11.29 13.61
N LEU A 46 -2.05 11.40 14.18
CA LEU A 46 -3.06 12.34 13.70
C LEU A 46 -2.76 13.70 14.35
N LYS A 47 -2.11 14.59 13.60
CA LYS A 47 -1.91 15.97 14.08
C LYS A 47 -3.23 16.70 13.94
N ASP A 48 -3.89 16.93 15.07
CA ASP A 48 -5.06 17.80 15.15
C ASP A 48 -4.61 19.24 14.92
N SER A 49 -4.83 19.76 13.72
CA SER A 49 -4.63 21.18 13.46
C SER A 49 -5.84 21.90 14.03
N ALA A 50 -5.67 22.54 15.18
CA ALA A 50 -6.71 23.28 15.91
C ALA A 50 -7.46 24.36 15.08
N SER A 51 -7.14 24.57 13.81
CA SER A 51 -7.81 25.51 12.91
C SER A 51 -8.28 24.92 11.57
N SER A 52 -8.03 23.64 11.25
CA SER A 52 -8.38 23.07 9.94
C SER A 52 -8.77 21.61 10.06
N ARG A 53 -10.02 21.30 9.74
CA ARG A 53 -10.64 19.95 9.73
C ARG A 53 -10.08 19.03 8.63
N THR A 54 -8.77 19.07 8.39
CA THR A 54 -8.10 18.31 7.36
C THR A 54 -6.76 17.79 7.88
N ILE A 55 -6.65 16.47 7.92
CA ILE A 55 -5.37 15.76 8.06
C ILE A 55 -4.63 15.94 6.73
N VAL A 56 -3.94 17.07 6.54
CA VAL A 56 -3.08 17.29 5.38
C VAL A 56 -1.65 16.97 5.79
N CYS A 57 -1.16 15.79 5.44
CA CYS A 57 0.29 15.62 5.37
C CYS A 57 0.68 14.66 4.24
N ASP A 58 0.94 15.23 3.07
CA ASP A 58 1.44 14.51 1.89
C ASP A 58 2.87 13.95 2.07
N THR A 59 3.57 14.33 3.15
CA THR A 59 4.98 13.95 3.40
C THR A 59 5.24 13.41 4.81
N CYS A 60 4.24 13.33 5.69
CA CYS A 60 4.44 12.74 7.02
C CYS A 60 4.40 11.23 6.90
N ARG A 61 5.45 10.57 7.38
CA ARG A 61 5.39 9.15 7.72
C ARG A 61 4.35 9.05 8.85
N LEU A 62 3.18 8.50 8.55
CA LEU A 62 2.02 8.58 9.44
C LEU A 62 1.89 7.35 10.35
N LEU A 63 2.42 6.21 9.90
CA LEU A 63 2.34 4.96 10.62
C LEU A 63 3.72 4.48 11.06
N TYR A 64 3.86 4.22 12.36
CA TYR A 64 5.07 3.68 12.96
C TYR A 64 4.73 2.44 13.77
N ALA A 65 5.62 1.45 13.72
CA ALA A 65 5.58 0.38 14.71
C ALA A 65 6.07 0.92 16.06
N THR A 66 5.47 0.45 17.15
CA THR A 66 5.91 0.75 18.52
C THR A 66 7.34 0.30 18.79
N ASP A 67 7.78 -0.78 18.14
CA ASP A 67 9.18 -1.20 18.09
C ASP A 67 9.85 -0.67 16.82
N SER A 68 10.88 0.17 17.01
CA SER A 68 11.72 0.76 15.96
C SER A 68 12.47 -0.26 15.07
N ASN A 69 12.54 -1.52 15.49
CA ASN A 69 13.11 -2.61 14.69
C ASN A 69 12.25 -2.97 13.48
N TYR A 70 11.00 -2.51 13.43
CA TYR A 70 10.05 -2.82 12.37
C TYR A 70 9.84 -1.64 11.43
N SER A 71 9.92 -1.91 10.13
CA SER A 71 9.63 -0.97 9.05
C SER A 71 8.39 -1.39 8.30
N ILE A 72 7.36 -0.54 8.28
CA ILE A 72 6.09 -0.81 7.58
C ILE A 72 6.33 -0.96 6.06
N VAL A 73 5.76 -2.03 5.51
CA VAL A 73 5.80 -2.38 4.08
C VAL A 73 4.47 -2.10 3.40
N SER A 74 3.34 -2.41 4.04
CA SER A 74 2.01 -2.14 3.49
C SER A 74 0.96 -2.20 4.59
N PHE A 75 -0.21 -1.63 4.33
CA PHE A 75 -1.35 -1.73 5.23
C PHE A 75 -2.67 -1.51 4.49
N ARG A 76 -3.74 -2.12 5.00
CA ARG A 76 -5.12 -1.83 4.61
C ARG A 76 -5.66 -0.72 5.50
N MET A 77 -6.37 0.23 4.92
CA MET A 77 -7.08 1.30 5.63
C MET A 77 -8.56 1.24 5.28
N ILE A 78 -9.39 1.24 6.31
CA ILE A 78 -10.84 1.21 6.24
C ILE A 78 -11.37 2.43 6.99
N VAL A 79 -12.27 3.19 6.37
CA VAL A 79 -12.99 4.30 7.03
C VAL A 79 -14.49 4.16 6.78
N GLY A 80 -15.29 4.64 7.71
CA GLY A 80 -16.74 4.70 7.57
C GLY A 80 -17.38 5.46 8.71
N GLY A 81 -18.71 5.40 8.81
CA GLY A 81 -19.49 6.12 9.82
C GLY A 81 -20.00 7.46 9.30
N GLU A 82 -20.17 8.44 10.19
CA GLU A 82 -20.81 9.72 9.83
C GLU A 82 -20.05 10.45 8.71
N GLY A 83 -20.77 10.91 7.69
CA GLY A 83 -20.21 11.58 6.51
C GLY A 83 -19.84 10.66 5.34
N PHE A 84 -19.96 9.34 5.50
CA PHE A 84 -19.73 8.36 4.43
C PHE A 84 -21.04 7.66 4.06
N GLU A 85 -21.32 7.52 2.77
CA GLU A 85 -22.47 6.72 2.29
C GLU A 85 -22.24 5.23 2.54
N ASP A 86 -20.99 4.77 2.41
CA ASP A 86 -20.56 3.38 2.59
C ASP A 86 -19.17 3.31 3.24
N VAL A 87 -18.83 2.12 3.75
CA VAL A 87 -17.47 1.83 4.22
C VAL A 87 -16.50 1.85 3.04
N MET A 88 -15.46 2.68 3.14
CA MET A 88 -14.44 2.83 2.11
C MET A 88 -13.15 2.10 2.52
N GLU A 89 -12.55 1.37 1.59
CA GLU A 89 -11.27 0.67 1.78
C GLU A 89 -10.20 1.12 0.77
N THR A 90 -8.95 1.14 1.23
CA THR A 90 -7.78 1.27 0.36
C THR A 90 -6.57 0.50 0.91
N PHE A 91 -5.70 0.05 0.00
CA PHE A 91 -4.41 -0.54 0.33
C PHE A 91 -3.28 0.46 0.06
N ASN A 92 -2.39 0.58 1.03
CA ASN A 92 -1.25 1.48 0.97
C ASN A 92 0.04 0.67 0.89
N GLN A 93 0.96 1.09 0.02
CA GLN A 93 2.29 0.52 -0.14
C GLN A 93 3.31 1.47 0.48
N GLY A 94 4.17 0.93 1.34
CA GLY A 94 5.10 1.66 2.18
C GLY A 94 4.45 2.28 3.43
N PRO A 95 5.19 3.12 4.16
CA PRO A 95 4.72 3.77 5.38
C PRO A 95 3.94 5.07 5.13
N PHE A 96 3.65 5.40 3.87
CA PHE A 96 2.99 6.64 3.43
C PHE A 96 1.54 6.38 3.04
N LEU A 97 0.71 7.41 3.14
CA LEU A 97 -0.66 7.35 2.62
C LEU A 97 -0.66 7.47 1.10
N SER A 98 -1.44 6.62 0.45
CA SER A 98 -1.82 6.80 -0.95
C SER A 98 -2.71 8.03 -1.10
N LYS A 99 -2.79 8.59 -2.31
CA LYS A 99 -3.71 9.71 -2.60
C LYS A 99 -5.15 9.39 -2.23
N LYS A 100 -5.59 8.14 -2.46
CA LYS A 100 -6.93 7.67 -2.07
C LYS A 100 -7.09 7.67 -0.55
N ALA A 101 -6.08 7.21 0.19
CA ALA A 101 -6.11 7.25 1.64
C ALA A 101 -6.13 8.69 2.20
N SER A 102 -5.31 9.59 1.67
CA SER A 102 -5.33 11.01 2.06
C SER A 102 -6.70 11.65 1.80
N PHE A 103 -7.32 11.34 0.66
CA PHE A 103 -8.68 11.80 0.35
C PHE A 103 -9.74 11.22 1.30
N MET A 104 -9.65 9.93 1.64
CA MET A 104 -10.54 9.32 2.63
C MET A 104 -10.42 9.99 4.00
N LEU A 105 -9.20 10.29 4.46
CA LEU A 105 -8.98 10.98 5.72
C LEU A 105 -9.48 12.44 5.72
N SER A 106 -9.49 13.13 4.57
CA SER A 106 -10.01 14.50 4.49
C SER A 106 -11.53 14.58 4.61
N MET A 107 -12.22 13.46 4.36
CA MET A 107 -13.68 13.34 4.51
C MET A 107 -14.12 12.94 5.93
N ILE A 108 -13.18 12.52 6.79
CA ILE A 108 -13.50 12.10 8.17
C ILE A 108 -14.18 13.22 8.96
N ARG A 109 -15.19 12.84 9.74
CA ARG A 109 -15.96 13.69 10.65
C ARG A 109 -16.04 13.04 12.04
N PRO A 110 -16.37 13.80 13.09
CA PRO A 110 -16.85 13.21 14.34
C PRO A 110 -17.99 12.23 14.03
N GLY A 111 -17.98 11.06 14.67
CA GLY A 111 -18.91 9.96 14.35
C GLY A 111 -18.40 8.98 13.28
N SER A 112 -17.29 9.28 12.60
CA SER A 112 -16.60 8.30 11.75
C SER A 112 -15.73 7.33 12.56
N PHE A 113 -15.33 6.22 11.93
CA PHE A 113 -14.28 5.32 12.43
C PHE A 113 -13.15 5.19 11.40
N LEU A 114 -11.95 4.87 11.90
CA LEU A 114 -10.77 4.56 11.11
C LEU A 114 -10.16 3.25 11.63
N GLU A 115 -9.96 2.29 10.74
CA GLU A 115 -9.28 1.03 11.00
C GLU A 115 -8.07 0.87 10.06
N LEU A 116 -6.95 0.45 10.63
CA LEU A 116 -5.76 -0.01 9.93
C LEU A 116 -5.57 -1.49 10.23
N SER A 117 -5.59 -2.33 9.20
CA SER A 117 -5.47 -3.78 9.31
C SER A 117 -4.52 -4.33 8.24
N CYS A 118 -4.23 -5.64 8.29
CA CYS A 118 -3.29 -6.29 7.38
C CYS A 118 -1.93 -5.56 7.30
N ILE A 119 -1.41 -5.10 8.45
CA ILE A 119 -0.24 -4.23 8.49
C ILE A 119 1.02 -5.10 8.38
N SER A 120 1.63 -5.09 7.20
CA SER A 120 2.87 -5.81 6.94
C SER A 120 4.08 -4.96 7.33
N ALA A 121 5.03 -5.52 8.06
CA ALA A 121 6.27 -4.86 8.43
C ALA A 121 7.47 -5.81 8.35
N LYS A 122 8.64 -5.28 8.00
CA LYS A 122 9.93 -5.99 8.00
C LYS A 122 10.71 -5.68 9.27
N ASN A 123 11.24 -6.71 9.93
CA ASN A 123 12.22 -6.51 11.00
C ASN A 123 13.61 -6.20 10.43
N LYS A 124 14.61 -5.96 11.30
CA LYS A 124 16.02 -5.73 10.91
C LYS A 124 16.65 -6.87 10.10
N ASP A 125 16.18 -8.10 10.28
CA ASP A 125 16.64 -9.29 9.55
C ASP A 125 15.94 -9.47 8.19
N GLY A 126 15.04 -8.55 7.82
CA GLY A 126 14.27 -8.61 6.58
C GLY A 126 13.06 -9.55 6.62
N ARG A 127 12.77 -10.19 7.76
CA ARG A 127 11.59 -11.05 7.94
C ARG A 127 10.31 -10.21 8.01
N VAL A 128 9.27 -10.68 7.34
CA VAL A 128 7.97 -10.01 7.27
C VAL A 128 7.04 -10.54 8.35
N TYR A 129 6.41 -9.61 9.07
CA TYR A 129 5.42 -9.86 10.12
C TYR A 129 4.14 -9.10 9.82
N ILE A 130 3.02 -9.63 10.31
CA ILE A 130 1.71 -8.96 10.31
C ILE A 130 1.48 -8.41 11.71
N LEU A 131 1.47 -7.09 11.82
CA LEU A 131 1.29 -6.37 13.08
C LEU A 131 -0.17 -6.37 13.53
N GLN A 132 -0.39 -6.07 14.81
CA GLN A 132 -1.74 -5.93 15.35
C GLN A 132 -2.51 -4.81 14.63
N PRO A 133 -3.82 -5.01 14.37
CA PRO A 133 -4.65 -3.96 13.80
C PRO A 133 -4.80 -2.79 14.77
N PHE A 134 -5.13 -1.63 14.23
CA PHE A 134 -5.40 -0.41 14.97
C PHE A 134 -6.78 0.11 14.55
N SER A 135 -7.63 0.43 15.51
CA SER A 135 -8.97 0.97 15.23
C SER A 135 -9.30 2.07 16.23
N ILE A 136 -9.86 3.16 15.72
CA ILE A 136 -10.31 4.31 16.52
C ILE A 136 -11.66 4.82 16.02
N ASN A 137 -12.47 5.31 16.97
CA ASN A 137 -13.66 6.09 16.69
C ASN A 137 -13.32 7.58 16.86
N ILE A 138 -13.68 8.38 15.87
CA ILE A 138 -13.44 9.82 15.85
C ILE A 138 -14.59 10.47 16.62
N LYS A 139 -14.28 11.14 17.73
CA LYS A 139 -15.24 11.80 18.61
C LYS A 139 -15.25 13.31 18.42
#